data_AF-W9VK17-F1
#
_entry.id   AF-W9VK17-F1
#
_cell.length_a   1.000
_cell.length_b   1.000
_cell.length_c   1.000
_cell.angle_alpha   90.00
_cell.angle_beta   90.00
_cell.angle_gamma   90.00
#
_symmetry.space_group_name_H-M   'P 1'
#
loop_
_entity.id
_entity.type
_entity.pdbx_description
1 polymer ?
#
loop_
_entity_poly.entity_id
_entity_poly.type
_entity_poly.pdbx_seq_one_letter_code
_entity_poly.pdbx_strand_id
1 'polypeptide(L)'
;MSSRWDNKAGPVSPVSISFRHIVPENLTVYIISGDPKDSCISSLKDQLGFAEGFSPSEYIRLEQRRSAQSPFLIVAHTLQASLEQAKDYVAIVKDRLMGQINKVDDYNEAKHNYTEDPKDLQRFWRDKGRNLLEAITEQLHLVSQTIDSGMANTDMSIKLTDIIKSAFDSSPLAKSPQESVVAETAELLEYLSHSWNCEMNWLRTYKARKDTTMNFVFNAVTQQDSAINIDMARKMSRDSSSMHAITILTMIFLPATFVSGVFNSGILTSEKYEGYVRSPLFWPYIWTVIPFTVFVLTLWLTRKRLERALEWVHGRCKGVSPRNPTRGGTRSSSQKEEVTGDKP
;
A
#
# COMPACT_ATOMS: atom_id res chain seq x y z
N MET A 1 -7.55 7.76 28.49
CA MET A 1 -6.18 7.79 29.04
C MET A 1 -5.26 8.30 27.93
N SER A 2 -3.96 8.51 28.15
CA SER A 2 -3.03 8.66 27.02
C SER A 2 -2.51 7.27 26.65
N SER A 3 -2.55 6.90 25.37
CA SER A 3 -2.02 5.61 24.95
C SER A 3 -0.52 5.52 25.22
N ARG A 4 -0.09 4.51 25.97
CA ARG A 4 1.34 4.19 26.17
C ARG A 4 2.12 4.03 24.86
N TRP A 5 1.40 3.72 23.79
CA TRP A 5 1.95 3.38 22.49
C TRP A 5 1.99 4.56 21.51
N ASP A 6 1.36 5.69 21.83
CA ASP A 6 1.41 6.92 21.04
C ASP A 6 2.00 8.04 21.89
N ASN A 7 3.34 8.16 21.90
CA ASN A 7 3.98 9.21 22.67
C ASN A 7 5.03 9.98 21.86
N LYS A 8 4.71 11.24 21.56
CA LYS A 8 5.66 12.25 21.07
C LYS A 8 6.75 12.57 22.10
N ALA A 9 6.57 12.18 23.37
CA ALA A 9 7.48 12.43 24.49
C ALA A 9 8.51 11.31 24.76
N GLY A 10 8.54 10.25 23.94
CA GLY A 10 9.46 9.12 24.09
C GLY A 10 8.83 7.89 24.76
N PRO A 11 9.52 6.73 24.73
CA PRO A 11 8.99 5.47 25.24
C PRO A 11 8.85 5.50 26.77
N VAL A 12 7.69 5.11 27.27
CA VAL A 12 7.39 4.96 28.70
C VAL A 12 7.67 3.51 29.11
N SER A 13 8.30 3.30 30.26
CA SER A 13 8.60 1.94 30.75
C SER A 13 7.31 1.17 31.02
N PRO A 14 7.15 -0.05 30.49
CA PRO A 14 5.91 -0.80 30.61
C PRO A 14 5.64 -1.21 32.06
N VAL A 15 4.36 -1.21 32.44
CA VAL A 15 3.93 -1.80 33.71
C VAL A 15 4.12 -3.31 33.65
N SER A 16 4.87 -3.84 34.60
CA SER A 16 5.01 -5.28 34.83
C SER A 16 4.56 -5.61 36.24
N ILE A 17 3.83 -6.71 36.36
CA ILE A 17 3.30 -7.20 37.62
C ILE A 17 3.71 -8.64 37.76
N SER A 18 4.44 -8.91 38.83
CA SER A 18 4.67 -10.27 39.29
C SER A 18 3.95 -10.44 40.62
N PHE A 19 3.30 -11.58 40.79
CA PHE A 19 2.64 -11.89 42.05
C PHE A 19 2.95 -13.32 42.45
N ARG A 20 2.97 -13.54 43.76
CA ARG A 20 3.14 -14.86 44.36
C ARG A 20 2.10 -15.02 45.44
N HIS A 21 1.26 -16.04 45.29
CA HIS A 21 0.30 -16.43 46.32
C HIS A 21 0.87 -17.58 47.14
N ILE A 22 0.97 -17.38 48.45
CA ILE A 22 1.41 -18.37 49.44
C ILE A 22 0.16 -18.96 50.08
N VAL A 23 -0.27 -20.10 49.53
CA VAL A 23 -1.49 -20.83 49.94
C VAL A 23 -1.60 -21.08 51.46
N PRO A 24 -0.56 -21.58 52.18
CA PRO A 24 -0.70 -21.89 53.60
C PRO A 24 -0.88 -20.65 54.50
N GLU A 25 -0.43 -19.48 54.05
CA GLU A 25 -0.51 -18.23 54.83
C GLU A 25 -1.64 -17.32 54.34
N ASN A 26 -2.36 -17.71 53.28
CA ASN A 26 -3.31 -16.88 52.53
C ASN A 26 -2.75 -15.48 52.23
N LEU A 27 -1.44 -15.43 51.90
CA LEU A 27 -0.72 -14.19 51.67
C LEU A 27 -0.38 -14.06 50.18
N THR A 28 -0.79 -12.95 49.58
CA THR A 28 -0.42 -12.62 48.20
C THR A 28 0.53 -11.43 48.20
N VAL A 29 1.72 -11.64 47.65
CA VAL A 29 2.72 -10.58 47.47
C VAL A 29 2.71 -10.14 46.01
N TYR A 30 2.51 -8.85 45.78
CA TYR A 30 2.57 -8.24 44.45
C TYR A 30 3.81 -7.35 44.35
N ILE A 31 4.54 -7.48 43.25
CA ILE A 31 5.62 -6.58 42.86
C ILE A 31 5.19 -5.94 41.54
N ILE A 32 4.89 -4.64 41.61
CA ILE A 32 4.47 -3.82 40.47
C ILE A 32 5.62 -2.87 40.16
N SER A 33 6.07 -2.87 38.90
CA SER A 33 7.08 -1.92 38.42
C SER A 33 6.60 -1.25 37.14
N GLY A 34 6.98 -0.01 36.93
CA GLY A 34 6.67 0.75 35.72
C GLY A 34 6.94 2.23 35.91
N ASP A 35 6.75 3.01 34.85
CA ASP A 35 6.97 4.44 34.89
C ASP A 35 5.90 5.16 35.73
N PRO A 36 6.26 6.12 36.61
CA PRO A 36 5.29 6.91 37.38
C PRO A 36 4.28 7.69 36.53
N LYS A 37 4.63 7.99 35.26
CA LYS A 37 3.76 8.71 34.32
C LYS A 37 2.79 7.79 33.59
N ASP A 38 2.92 6.46 33.71
CA ASP A 38 2.00 5.53 33.06
C ASP A 38 0.62 5.60 33.73
N SER A 39 -0.41 5.84 32.92
CA SER A 39 -1.79 5.94 33.41
C SER A 39 -2.28 4.67 34.12
N CYS A 40 -1.72 3.50 33.81
CA CYS A 40 -2.02 2.26 34.52
C CYS A 40 -1.49 2.29 35.96
N ILE A 41 -0.27 2.83 36.19
CA ILE A 41 0.28 2.98 37.55
C ILE A 41 -0.51 4.01 38.35
N SER A 42 -0.89 5.14 37.76
CA SER A 42 -1.73 6.12 38.47
C SER A 42 -3.08 5.52 38.84
N SER A 43 -3.75 4.82 37.91
CA SER A 43 -5.03 4.16 38.19
C SER A 43 -4.92 3.09 39.27
N LEU A 44 -3.83 2.31 39.29
CA LEU A 44 -3.58 1.33 40.34
C LEU A 44 -3.33 1.97 41.71
N LYS A 45 -2.55 3.06 41.74
CA LYS A 45 -2.31 3.80 42.98
C LYS A 45 -3.60 4.38 43.54
N ASP A 46 -4.46 4.91 42.68
CA ASP A 46 -5.76 5.46 43.07
C ASP A 46 -6.70 4.37 43.58
N GLN A 47 -6.79 3.22 42.88
CA GLN A 47 -7.60 2.07 43.29
C GLN A 47 -7.15 1.47 44.62
N LEU A 48 -5.83 1.33 44.82
CA LEU A 48 -5.26 0.79 46.06
C LEU A 48 -5.10 1.86 47.15
N GLY A 49 -5.40 3.13 46.83
CA GLY A 49 -5.35 4.27 47.74
C GLY A 49 -3.98 4.57 48.34
N PHE A 50 -2.92 4.40 47.54
CA PHE A 50 -1.58 4.88 47.85
C PHE A 50 -1.50 6.41 47.65
N ALA A 51 -2.19 7.18 48.50
CA ALA A 51 -1.98 8.62 48.60
C ALA A 51 -0.85 8.88 49.61
N GLU A 52 0.22 9.55 49.17
CA GLU A 52 1.32 9.93 50.05
C GLU A 52 0.79 10.78 51.23
N GLY A 53 1.02 10.33 52.47
CA GLY A 53 0.80 11.12 53.68
C GLY A 53 -0.60 11.06 54.32
N PHE A 54 -1.57 10.32 53.76
CA PHE A 54 -2.91 10.20 54.34
C PHE A 54 -3.29 8.76 54.68
N SER A 55 -4.03 8.56 55.77
CA SER A 55 -4.60 7.24 56.08
C SER A 55 -5.65 6.87 55.01
N PRO A 56 -5.68 5.62 54.52
CA PRO A 56 -6.66 5.20 53.52
C PRO A 56 -8.08 5.45 54.03
N SER A 57 -8.94 6.01 53.17
CA SER A 57 -10.36 6.20 53.48
C SER A 57 -11.06 4.85 53.75
N GLU A 58 -12.22 4.89 54.42
CA GLU A 58 -12.99 3.67 54.72
C GLU A 58 -13.34 2.88 53.45
N TYR A 59 -13.67 3.58 52.37
CA TYR A 59 -13.92 3.01 51.04
C TYR A 59 -12.69 2.27 50.49
N ILE A 60 -11.51 2.91 50.54
CA ILE A 60 -10.26 2.29 50.05
C ILE A 60 -9.93 1.02 50.84
N ARG A 61 -10.12 1.03 52.17
CA ARG A 61 -9.87 -0.16 53.00
C ARG A 61 -10.79 -1.32 52.63
N LEU A 62 -12.03 -1.03 52.23
CA LEU A 62 -12.97 -2.03 51.74
C LEU A 62 -12.48 -2.63 50.41
N GLU A 63 -12.05 -1.81 49.46
CA GLU A 63 -11.52 -2.25 48.17
C GLU A 63 -10.20 -3.03 48.31
N GLN A 64 -9.31 -2.63 49.23
CA GLN A 64 -8.10 -3.38 49.57
C GLN A 64 -8.45 -4.77 50.13
N ARG A 65 -9.45 -4.87 51.02
CA ARG A 65 -9.93 -6.16 51.54
C ARG A 65 -10.56 -7.02 50.45
N ARG A 66 -11.34 -6.41 49.54
CA ARG A 66 -11.92 -7.09 48.38
C ARG A 66 -10.83 -7.67 47.49
N SER A 67 -9.84 -6.85 47.13
CA SER A 67 -8.70 -7.24 46.30
C SER A 67 -7.82 -8.32 46.94
N ALA A 68 -7.83 -8.45 48.26
CA ALA A 68 -7.13 -9.50 48.98
C ALA A 68 -7.84 -10.88 48.89
N GLN A 69 -9.13 -10.93 48.54
CA GLN A 69 -9.89 -12.19 48.43
C GLN A 69 -9.48 -13.02 47.21
N SER A 70 -8.98 -12.38 46.15
CA SER A 70 -8.54 -13.05 44.93
C SER A 70 -7.14 -12.57 44.54
N PRO A 71 -6.13 -13.47 44.46
CA PRO A 71 -4.77 -13.12 44.05
C PRO A 71 -4.68 -12.66 42.58
N PHE A 72 -5.78 -12.78 41.82
CA PHE A 72 -5.85 -12.45 40.41
C PHE A 72 -6.58 -11.13 40.14
N LEU A 73 -7.35 -10.60 41.09
CA LEU A 73 -8.22 -9.44 40.85
C LEU A 73 -7.41 -8.18 40.49
N ILE A 74 -6.33 -7.89 41.22
CA ILE A 74 -5.45 -6.75 40.92
C ILE A 74 -4.88 -6.90 39.51
N VAL A 75 -4.39 -8.09 39.15
CA VAL A 75 -3.84 -8.36 37.82
C VAL A 75 -4.92 -8.18 36.74
N ALA A 76 -6.14 -8.66 36.98
CA ALA A 76 -7.26 -8.49 36.04
C ALA A 76 -7.60 -7.00 35.81
N HIS A 77 -7.65 -6.18 36.86
CA HIS A 77 -7.83 -4.73 36.71
C HIS A 77 -6.69 -4.07 35.93
N THR A 78 -5.45 -4.54 36.07
CA THR A 78 -4.31 -3.99 35.32
C THR A 78 -4.40 -4.33 33.83
N LEU A 79 -4.87 -5.53 33.51
CA LEU A 79 -5.18 -5.93 32.14
C LEU A 79 -6.33 -5.07 31.58
N GLN A 80 -7.34 -4.78 32.38
CA GLN A 80 -8.44 -3.89 31.98
C GLN A 80 -7.94 -2.47 31.66
N ALA A 81 -7.11 -1.87 32.52
CA ALA A 81 -6.50 -0.57 32.24
C ALA A 81 -5.66 -0.60 30.95
N SER A 82 -4.93 -1.69 30.71
CA SER A 82 -4.16 -1.86 29.47
C SER A 82 -5.04 -1.99 28.21
N LEU A 83 -6.22 -2.62 28.34
CA LEU A 83 -7.21 -2.71 27.27
C LEU A 83 -7.81 -1.34 26.95
N GLU A 84 -8.10 -0.53 27.95
CA GLU A 84 -8.58 0.86 27.75
C GLU A 84 -7.56 1.71 27.00
N GLN A 85 -6.27 1.62 27.37
CA GLN A 85 -5.20 2.29 26.62
C GLN A 85 -5.04 1.77 25.18
N ALA A 86 -5.33 0.48 24.95
CA ALA A 86 -5.31 -0.11 23.62
C ALA A 86 -6.46 0.40 22.76
N LYS A 87 -7.67 0.58 23.32
CA LYS A 87 -8.80 1.21 22.63
C LYS A 87 -8.46 2.62 22.14
N ASP A 88 -7.81 3.42 22.99
CA ASP A 88 -7.33 4.76 22.62
C ASP A 88 -6.34 4.68 21.44
N TYR A 89 -5.44 3.70 21.45
CA TYR A 89 -4.50 3.47 20.34
C TYR A 89 -5.20 3.10 19.03
N VAL A 90 -6.16 2.16 19.11
CA VAL A 90 -6.93 1.69 17.95
C VAL A 90 -7.77 2.83 17.36
N ALA A 91 -8.28 3.75 18.19
CA ALA A 91 -8.96 4.95 17.73
C ALA A 91 -8.03 5.86 16.91
N ILE A 92 -6.80 6.09 17.37
CA ILE A 92 -5.79 6.88 16.63
C ILE A 92 -5.48 6.23 15.28
N VAL A 93 -5.31 4.91 15.25
CA VAL A 93 -5.08 4.14 14.02
C VAL A 93 -6.25 4.31 13.05
N LYS A 94 -7.49 4.15 13.54
CA LYS A 94 -8.71 4.32 12.76
C LYS A 94 -8.76 5.71 12.14
N ASP A 95 -8.53 6.76 12.92
CA ASP A 95 -8.66 8.14 12.46
C ASP A 95 -7.57 8.48 11.42
N ARG A 96 -6.32 8.06 11.64
CA ARG A 96 -5.24 8.25 10.67
C ARG A 96 -5.51 7.51 9.35
N LEU A 97 -6.01 6.27 9.43
CA LEU A 97 -6.36 5.46 8.26
C LEU A 97 -7.52 6.06 7.48
N MET A 98 -8.65 6.34 8.14
CA MET A 98 -9.82 6.91 7.48
C MET A 98 -9.51 8.28 6.89
N GLY A 99 -8.65 9.07 7.55
CA GLY A 99 -8.14 10.31 6.99
C GLY A 99 -7.38 10.14 5.67
N GLN A 100 -6.62 9.06 5.48
CA GLN A 100 -5.97 8.79 4.19
C GLN A 100 -6.96 8.24 3.15
N ILE A 101 -7.90 7.39 3.57
CA ILE A 101 -8.94 6.86 2.69
C ILE A 101 -9.76 8.01 2.09
N ASN A 102 -10.19 8.96 2.92
CA ASN A 102 -10.95 10.13 2.44
C ASN A 102 -10.14 10.94 1.41
N LYS A 103 -8.83 11.14 1.60
CA LYS A 103 -8.00 11.83 0.60
C LYS A 103 -7.88 11.07 -0.71
N VAL A 104 -7.89 9.73 -0.66
CA VAL A 104 -7.91 8.89 -1.85
C VAL A 104 -9.24 9.02 -2.58
N ASP A 105 -10.34 9.08 -1.84
CA ASP A 105 -11.68 9.30 -2.39
C ASP A 105 -11.79 10.70 -3.02
N ASP A 106 -11.31 11.74 -2.34
CA ASP A 106 -11.23 13.12 -2.86
C ASP A 106 -10.40 13.18 -4.16
N TYR A 107 -9.28 12.46 -4.18
CA TYR A 107 -8.44 12.35 -5.38
C TYR A 107 -9.18 11.66 -6.53
N ASN A 108 -9.95 10.60 -6.24
CA ASN A 108 -10.71 9.89 -7.24
C ASN A 108 -11.87 10.75 -7.79
N GLU A 109 -12.56 11.48 -6.91
CA GLU A 109 -13.60 12.43 -7.31
C GLU A 109 -13.02 13.57 -8.15
N ALA A 110 -11.91 14.17 -7.74
CA ALA A 110 -11.22 15.19 -8.51
C ALA A 110 -10.84 14.67 -9.91
N LYS A 111 -10.28 13.44 -9.99
CA LYS A 111 -9.96 12.78 -11.27
C LYS A 111 -11.19 12.65 -12.17
N HIS A 112 -12.36 12.32 -11.61
CA HIS A 112 -13.61 12.23 -12.35
C HIS A 112 -14.16 13.59 -12.79
N ASN A 113 -13.87 14.67 -12.08
CA ASN A 113 -14.34 16.01 -12.49
C ASN A 113 -13.60 16.57 -13.72
N TYR A 114 -12.38 16.09 -14.01
CA TYR A 114 -11.56 16.55 -15.14
C TYR A 114 -11.76 15.75 -16.45
N THR A 115 -12.87 15.01 -16.60
CA THR A 115 -13.10 14.13 -17.77
C THR A 115 -13.43 14.83 -19.10
N GLU A 116 -13.74 16.13 -19.11
CA GLU A 116 -14.20 16.80 -20.34
C GLU A 116 -13.06 17.17 -21.30
N ASP A 117 -11.89 17.60 -20.81
CA ASP A 117 -10.70 17.90 -21.65
C ASP A 117 -9.48 17.05 -21.21
N PRO A 118 -8.93 16.21 -22.10
CA PRO A 118 -7.68 15.48 -21.86
C PRO A 118 -6.50 16.34 -21.37
N LYS A 119 -6.44 17.62 -21.73
CA LYS A 119 -5.37 18.54 -21.31
C LYS A 119 -5.48 18.93 -19.84
N ASP A 120 -6.69 19.09 -19.32
CA ASP A 120 -6.93 19.46 -17.93
C ASP A 120 -6.60 18.29 -17.00
N LEU A 121 -6.98 17.08 -17.42
CA LEU A 121 -6.55 15.85 -16.77
C LEU A 121 -5.02 15.79 -16.70
N GLN A 122 -4.33 16.06 -17.81
CA GLN A 122 -2.88 16.05 -17.87
C GLN A 122 -2.22 17.10 -16.95
N ARG A 123 -2.84 18.27 -16.78
CA ARG A 123 -2.40 19.30 -15.82
C ARG A 123 -2.58 18.86 -14.37
N PHE A 124 -3.75 18.30 -14.04
CA PHE A 124 -4.03 17.75 -12.70
C PHE A 124 -2.95 16.74 -12.28
N TRP A 125 -2.62 15.81 -13.18
CA TRP A 125 -1.60 14.79 -12.94
C TRP A 125 -0.21 15.39 -12.71
N ARG A 126 0.17 16.39 -13.52
CA ARG A 126 1.50 16.98 -13.49
C ARG A 126 1.81 17.66 -12.15
N ASP A 127 0.85 18.40 -11.59
CA ASP A 127 1.16 19.32 -10.49
C ASP A 127 0.61 18.86 -9.13
N LYS A 128 -0.62 18.32 -9.09
CA LYS A 128 -1.35 18.09 -7.82
C LYS A 128 -1.55 16.61 -7.49
N GLY A 129 -1.86 15.79 -8.49
CA GLY A 129 -2.16 14.36 -8.30
C GLY A 129 -0.97 13.57 -7.78
N ARG A 130 0.24 13.77 -8.35
CA ARG A 130 1.45 13.01 -7.97
C ARG A 130 1.85 13.27 -6.52
N ASN A 131 1.98 14.55 -6.15
CA ASN A 131 2.37 14.96 -4.80
C ASN A 131 1.35 14.49 -3.74
N LEU A 132 0.06 14.48 -4.09
CA LEU A 132 -0.98 13.97 -3.21
C LEU A 132 -0.87 12.45 -3.02
N LEU A 133 -0.69 11.68 -4.09
CA LEU A 133 -0.51 10.22 -4.02
C LEU A 133 0.75 9.85 -3.24
N GLU A 134 1.85 10.59 -3.42
CA GLU A 134 3.09 10.41 -2.68
C GLU A 134 2.88 10.64 -1.18
N ALA A 135 2.27 11.77 -0.80
CA ALA A 135 1.95 12.06 0.59
C ALA A 135 1.00 11.02 1.22
N ILE A 136 0.00 10.54 0.47
CA ILE A 136 -0.89 9.45 0.93
C ILE A 136 -0.08 8.17 1.13
N THR A 137 0.80 7.82 0.20
CA THR A 137 1.64 6.61 0.26
C THR A 137 2.52 6.60 1.51
N GLU A 138 3.20 7.71 1.79
CA GLU A 138 4.02 7.89 2.98
C GLU A 138 3.21 7.71 4.28
N GLN A 139 2.07 8.40 4.37
CA GLN A 139 1.20 8.31 5.54
C GLN A 139 0.62 6.90 5.72
N LEU A 140 0.28 6.22 4.62
CA LEU A 140 -0.25 4.87 4.66
C LEU A 140 0.82 3.85 5.09
N HIS A 141 2.10 4.09 4.77
CA HIS A 141 3.22 3.32 5.30
C HIS A 141 3.36 3.48 6.82
N LEU A 142 3.29 4.73 7.33
CA LEU A 142 3.31 5.00 8.77
C LEU A 142 2.12 4.35 9.50
N VAL A 143 0.92 4.42 8.90
CA VAL A 143 -0.27 3.73 9.41
C VAL A 143 -0.06 2.21 9.41
N SER A 144 0.61 1.64 8.40
CA SER A 144 0.96 0.21 8.38
C SER A 144 1.81 -0.18 9.58
N GLN A 145 2.90 0.54 9.83
CA GLN A 145 3.80 0.25 10.95
C GLN A 145 3.08 0.37 12.30
N THR A 146 2.20 1.36 12.42
CA THR A 146 1.38 1.58 13.62
C THR A 146 0.40 0.43 13.83
N ILE A 147 -0.28 -0.04 12.77
CA ILE A 147 -1.18 -1.20 12.81
C ILE A 147 -0.41 -2.47 13.21
N ASP A 148 0.73 -2.74 12.57
CA ASP A 148 1.51 -3.95 12.82
C ASP A 148 2.04 -3.98 14.27
N SER A 149 2.49 -2.84 14.79
CA SER A 149 2.88 -2.70 16.21
C SER A 149 1.70 -2.92 17.15
N GLY A 150 0.54 -2.35 16.81
CA GLY A 150 -0.71 -2.57 17.56
C GLY A 150 -1.11 -4.04 17.61
N MET A 151 -1.05 -4.73 16.46
CA MET A 151 -1.37 -6.15 16.36
C MET A 151 -0.42 -7.00 17.20
N ALA A 152 0.89 -6.74 17.15
CA ALA A 152 1.86 -7.47 17.97
C ALA A 152 1.59 -7.28 19.48
N ASN A 153 1.26 -6.06 19.90
CA ASN A 153 0.92 -5.75 21.28
C ASN A 153 -0.37 -6.45 21.72
N THR A 154 -1.42 -6.39 20.90
CA THR A 154 -2.69 -7.07 21.18
C THR A 154 -2.51 -8.59 21.24
N ASP A 155 -1.71 -9.19 20.35
CA ASP A 155 -1.39 -10.63 20.38
C ASP A 155 -0.72 -11.04 21.69
N MET A 156 0.21 -10.22 22.18
CA MET A 156 0.87 -10.44 23.46
C MET A 156 -0.10 -10.28 24.64
N SER A 157 -0.99 -9.29 24.60
CA SER A 157 -2.01 -9.11 25.63
C SER A 157 -3.02 -10.26 25.68
N ILE A 158 -3.40 -10.81 24.52
CA ILE A 158 -4.24 -12.03 24.44
C ILE A 158 -3.54 -13.17 25.16
N LYS A 159 -2.28 -13.46 24.80
CA LYS A 159 -1.48 -14.53 25.42
C LYS A 159 -1.35 -14.36 26.93
N LEU A 160 -1.08 -13.14 27.40
CA LEU A 160 -0.98 -12.86 28.83
C LEU A 160 -2.32 -13.09 29.54
N THR A 161 -3.43 -12.64 28.95
CA THR A 161 -4.78 -12.85 29.49
C THR A 161 -5.11 -14.34 29.56
N ASP A 162 -4.77 -15.12 28.54
CA ASP A 162 -5.01 -16.57 28.50
C ASP A 162 -4.15 -17.33 29.53
N ILE A 163 -2.89 -16.92 29.73
CA ILE A 163 -2.03 -17.49 30.78
C ILE A 163 -2.63 -17.22 32.16
N ILE A 164 -3.07 -15.99 32.42
CA ILE A 164 -3.66 -15.59 33.71
C ILE A 164 -4.99 -16.30 33.94
N LYS A 165 -5.84 -16.40 32.91
CA LYS A 165 -7.10 -17.15 32.96
C LYS A 165 -6.83 -18.63 33.26
N SER A 166 -5.88 -19.26 32.58
CA SER A 166 -5.50 -20.66 32.84
C SER A 166 -4.95 -20.87 34.25
N ALA A 167 -4.18 -19.91 34.77
CA ALA A 167 -3.68 -19.93 36.14
C ALA A 167 -4.80 -19.75 37.18
N PHE A 168 -5.81 -18.92 36.87
CA PHE A 168 -7.01 -18.77 37.68
C PHE A 168 -7.83 -20.06 37.70
N ASP A 169 -8.14 -20.63 36.53
CA ASP A 169 -8.96 -21.85 36.39
C ASP A 169 -8.33 -23.08 37.07
N SER A 170 -6.99 -23.14 37.11
CA SER A 170 -6.26 -24.21 37.80
C SER A 170 -6.14 -24.01 39.32
N SER A 171 -6.42 -22.79 39.81
CA SER A 171 -6.35 -22.45 41.24
C SER A 171 -7.46 -23.14 42.04
N PRO A 172 -7.22 -23.50 43.33
CA PRO A 172 -8.27 -23.96 44.22
C PRO A 172 -9.46 -22.98 44.34
N LEU A 173 -9.20 -21.67 44.17
CA LEU A 173 -10.23 -20.64 44.23
C LEU A 173 -11.30 -20.82 43.16
N ALA A 174 -10.93 -21.17 41.92
CA ALA A 174 -11.89 -21.35 40.83
C ALA A 174 -12.84 -22.53 41.06
N LYS A 175 -12.48 -23.49 41.90
CA LYS A 175 -13.29 -24.68 42.22
C LYS A 175 -14.35 -24.43 43.30
N SER A 176 -14.26 -23.31 44.03
CA SER A 176 -15.20 -22.92 45.08
C SER A 176 -15.65 -21.46 44.89
N PRO A 177 -16.42 -21.14 43.83
CA PRO A 177 -16.86 -19.78 43.54
C PRO A 177 -17.95 -19.24 44.48
N GLN A 178 -18.04 -19.75 45.73
CA GLN A 178 -19.01 -19.27 46.73
C GLN A 178 -18.79 -17.81 47.15
N GLU A 179 -17.59 -17.26 46.91
CA GLU A 179 -17.29 -15.84 47.14
C GLU A 179 -17.58 -15.01 45.88
N SER A 180 -18.37 -13.94 46.03
CA SER A 180 -18.77 -13.06 44.92
C SER A 180 -17.60 -12.50 44.12
N VAL A 181 -16.46 -12.26 44.79
CA VAL A 181 -15.26 -11.66 44.18
C VAL A 181 -14.50 -12.65 43.28
N VAL A 182 -14.56 -13.95 43.60
CA VAL A 182 -13.95 -14.98 42.75
C VAL A 182 -14.75 -15.12 41.46
N ALA A 183 -16.08 -15.10 41.55
CA ALA A 183 -16.96 -15.09 40.37
C ALA A 183 -16.76 -13.82 39.52
N GLU A 184 -16.70 -12.64 40.14
CA GLU A 184 -16.40 -11.37 39.47
C GLU A 184 -15.04 -11.41 38.74
N THR A 185 -14.01 -11.99 39.38
CA THR A 185 -12.68 -12.15 38.76
C THR A 185 -12.76 -13.03 37.51
N ALA A 186 -13.52 -14.14 37.56
CA ALA A 186 -13.68 -15.05 36.43
C ALA A 186 -14.39 -14.35 35.26
N GLU A 187 -15.49 -13.65 35.53
CA GLU A 187 -16.25 -12.89 34.54
C GLU A 187 -15.40 -11.78 33.91
N LEU A 188 -14.60 -11.06 34.71
CA LEU A 188 -13.69 -10.03 34.21
C LEU A 188 -12.63 -10.62 33.29
N LEU A 189 -11.99 -11.74 33.66
CA LEU A 189 -10.98 -12.39 32.82
C LEU A 189 -11.57 -12.91 31.49
N GLU A 190 -12.79 -13.42 31.52
CA GLU A 190 -13.52 -13.82 30.32
C GLU A 190 -13.87 -12.63 29.43
N TYR A 191 -14.41 -11.56 30.01
CA TYR A 191 -14.66 -10.30 29.32
C TYR A 191 -13.40 -9.74 28.66
N LEU A 192 -12.26 -9.77 29.35
CA LEU A 192 -10.98 -9.27 28.83
C LEU A 192 -10.49 -10.12 27.67
N SER A 193 -10.55 -11.46 27.77
CA SER A 193 -10.16 -12.35 26.67
C SER A 193 -11.02 -12.10 25.42
N HIS A 194 -12.35 -11.99 25.56
CA HIS A 194 -13.23 -11.65 24.45
C HIS A 194 -12.95 -10.25 23.88
N SER A 195 -12.76 -9.26 24.74
CA SER A 195 -12.52 -7.87 24.32
C SER A 195 -11.20 -7.73 23.54
N TRP A 196 -10.13 -8.41 23.98
CA TRP A 196 -8.87 -8.41 23.25
C TRP A 196 -8.99 -9.05 21.86
N ASN A 197 -9.77 -10.13 21.73
CA ASN A 197 -10.06 -10.74 20.43
C ASN A 197 -10.84 -9.78 19.51
N CYS A 198 -11.79 -9.01 20.06
CA CYS A 198 -12.48 -7.96 19.31
C CYS A 198 -11.51 -6.87 18.83
N GLU A 199 -10.62 -6.37 19.68
CA GLU A 199 -9.59 -5.39 19.29
C GLU A 199 -8.67 -5.92 18.19
N MET A 200 -8.23 -7.17 18.28
CA MET A 200 -7.43 -7.82 17.24
C MET A 200 -8.19 -7.87 15.90
N ASN A 201 -9.48 -8.18 15.93
CA ASN A 201 -10.30 -8.23 14.73
C ASN A 201 -10.50 -6.84 14.08
N TRP A 202 -10.61 -5.77 14.89
CA TRP A 202 -10.62 -4.40 14.39
C TRP A 202 -9.30 -4.05 13.71
N LEU A 203 -8.16 -4.34 14.34
CA LEU A 203 -6.84 -4.10 13.76
C LEU A 203 -6.62 -4.87 12.45
N ARG A 204 -7.05 -6.13 12.38
CA ARG A 204 -7.04 -6.93 11.13
C ARG A 204 -7.86 -6.28 10.03
N THR A 205 -9.04 -5.76 10.37
CA THR A 205 -9.90 -5.05 9.41
C THR A 205 -9.24 -3.77 8.91
N TYR A 206 -8.59 -3.01 9.78
CA TYR A 206 -7.84 -1.81 9.40
C TYR A 206 -6.62 -2.14 8.54
N LYS A 207 -5.92 -3.24 8.83
CA LYS A 207 -4.84 -3.74 7.96
C LYS A 207 -5.34 -4.03 6.55
N ALA A 208 -6.45 -4.77 6.42
CA ALA A 208 -7.04 -5.10 5.12
C ALA A 208 -7.50 -3.86 4.34
N ARG A 209 -8.12 -2.88 5.02
CA ARG A 209 -8.50 -1.60 4.41
C ARG A 209 -7.28 -0.84 3.93
N LYS A 210 -6.26 -0.71 4.78
CA LYS A 210 -4.98 -0.09 4.43
C LYS A 210 -4.33 -0.75 3.21
N ASP A 211 -4.29 -2.08 3.15
CA ASP A 211 -3.73 -2.81 2.01
C ASP A 211 -4.52 -2.53 0.71
N THR A 212 -5.85 -2.49 0.80
CA THR A 212 -6.72 -2.14 -0.33
C THR A 212 -6.43 -0.72 -0.83
N THR A 213 -6.35 0.26 0.08
CA THR A 213 -6.02 1.64 -0.24
C THR A 213 -4.63 1.77 -0.84
N MET A 214 -3.64 1.05 -0.31
CA MET A 214 -2.26 1.07 -0.81
C MET A 214 -2.19 0.55 -2.25
N ASN A 215 -2.90 -0.56 -2.52
CA ASN A 215 -2.99 -1.12 -3.88
C ASN A 215 -3.67 -0.15 -4.84
N PHE A 216 -4.72 0.55 -4.41
CA PHE A 216 -5.35 1.59 -5.23
C PHE A 216 -4.36 2.71 -5.58
N VAL A 217 -3.67 3.26 -4.59
CA VAL A 217 -2.68 4.33 -4.78
C VAL A 217 -1.56 3.90 -5.71
N PHE A 218 -1.03 2.68 -5.53
CA PHE A 218 0.00 2.13 -6.41
C PHE A 218 -0.48 1.98 -7.86
N ASN A 219 -1.70 1.47 -8.06
CA ASN A 219 -2.30 1.37 -9.39
C ASN A 219 -2.52 2.76 -10.01
N ALA A 220 -2.94 3.74 -9.22
CA ALA A 220 -3.10 5.12 -9.65
C ALA A 220 -1.77 5.75 -10.10
N VAL A 221 -0.71 5.61 -9.32
CA VAL A 221 0.64 6.07 -9.68
C VAL A 221 1.13 5.38 -10.95
N THR A 222 0.94 4.06 -11.07
CA THR A 222 1.34 3.29 -12.26
C THR A 222 0.58 3.73 -13.52
N GLN A 223 -0.72 4.00 -13.41
CA GLN A 223 -1.53 4.55 -14.50
C GLN A 223 -1.01 5.93 -14.93
N GLN A 224 -0.65 6.77 -13.97
CA GLN A 224 -0.10 8.08 -14.22
C GLN A 224 1.25 8.01 -14.94
N ASP A 225 2.19 7.20 -14.45
CA ASP A 225 3.49 7.02 -15.09
C ASP A 225 3.36 6.45 -16.51
N SER A 226 2.42 5.52 -16.71
CA SER A 226 2.08 5.00 -18.05
C SER A 226 1.57 6.11 -18.98
N ALA A 227 0.70 7.00 -18.50
CA ALA A 227 0.20 8.13 -19.28
C ALA A 227 1.32 9.12 -19.64
N ILE A 228 2.24 9.39 -18.71
CA ILE A 228 3.43 10.24 -18.95
C ILE A 228 4.34 9.59 -20.00
N ASN A 229 4.60 8.29 -19.91
CA ASN A 229 5.41 7.56 -20.87
C ASN A 229 4.79 7.57 -22.28
N ILE A 230 3.47 7.43 -22.39
CA ILE A 230 2.75 7.56 -23.66
C ILE A 230 2.89 8.97 -24.22
N ASP A 231 2.74 10.02 -23.40
CA ASP A 231 2.91 11.41 -23.83
C ASP A 231 4.34 11.69 -24.28
N MET A 232 5.34 11.17 -23.55
CA MET A 232 6.74 11.26 -23.92
C MET A 232 7.01 10.56 -25.26
N ALA A 233 6.50 9.34 -25.45
CA ALA A 233 6.62 8.61 -26.70
C ALA A 233 5.97 9.35 -27.88
N ARG A 234 4.82 9.99 -27.68
CA ARG A 234 4.17 10.84 -28.70
C ARG A 234 4.98 12.08 -29.04
N LYS A 235 5.61 12.72 -28.03
CA LYS A 235 6.47 13.88 -28.26
C LYS A 235 7.73 13.49 -29.01
N MET A 236 8.35 12.37 -28.65
CA MET A 236 9.50 11.81 -29.37
C MET A 236 9.13 11.40 -30.80
N SER A 237 7.96 10.79 -31.01
CA SER A 237 7.52 10.42 -32.36
C SER A 237 7.24 11.65 -33.22
N ARG A 238 6.73 12.74 -32.64
CA ARG A 238 6.58 14.01 -33.38
C ARG A 238 7.94 14.66 -33.69
N ASP A 239 8.89 14.61 -32.76
CA ASP A 239 10.24 15.14 -32.96
C ASP A 239 11.07 14.30 -33.96
N SER A 240 10.62 13.09 -34.30
CA SER A 240 11.23 12.26 -35.36
C SER A 240 11.25 12.93 -36.74
N SER A 241 10.46 14.00 -36.98
CA SER A 241 10.58 14.83 -38.18
C SER A 241 12.00 15.40 -38.35
N SER A 242 12.59 15.90 -37.26
CA SER A 242 13.97 16.39 -37.21
C SER A 242 14.95 15.26 -37.52
N MET A 243 14.69 14.06 -37.00
CA MET A 243 15.49 12.85 -37.27
C MET A 243 15.41 12.43 -38.74
N HIS A 244 14.25 12.55 -39.37
CA HIS A 244 14.07 12.31 -40.81
C HIS A 244 14.81 13.33 -41.67
N ALA A 245 14.85 14.60 -41.27
CA ALA A 245 15.58 15.64 -42.00
C ALA A 245 17.09 15.34 -42.06
N ILE A 246 17.69 14.98 -40.92
CA ILE A 246 19.11 14.58 -40.86
C ILE A 246 19.34 13.34 -41.72
N THR A 247 18.45 12.35 -41.64
CA THR A 247 18.55 11.11 -42.44
C THR A 247 18.56 11.43 -43.94
N ILE A 248 17.63 12.27 -44.42
CA ILE A 248 17.58 12.69 -45.83
C ILE A 248 18.87 13.42 -46.22
N LEU A 249 19.39 14.30 -45.36
CA LEU A 249 20.64 15.02 -45.61
C LEU A 249 21.83 14.06 -45.77
N THR A 250 21.94 13.05 -44.91
CA THR A 250 22.97 12.00 -45.03
C THR A 250 22.82 11.16 -46.30
N MET A 251 21.59 10.88 -46.74
CA MET A 251 21.32 10.15 -47.99
C MET A 251 21.74 10.92 -49.24
N ILE A 252 21.79 12.25 -49.17
CA ILE A 252 22.26 13.11 -50.28
C ILE A 252 23.78 13.26 -50.24
N PHE A 253 24.36 13.53 -49.06
CA PHE A 253 25.80 13.79 -48.95
C PHE A 253 26.65 12.55 -49.07
N LEU A 254 26.22 11.40 -48.55
CA LEU A 254 27.05 10.19 -48.52
C LEU A 254 27.40 9.68 -49.93
N PRO A 255 26.46 9.59 -50.89
CA PRO A 255 26.78 9.25 -52.28
C PRO A 255 27.63 10.31 -52.98
N ALA A 256 27.32 11.60 -52.76
CA ALA A 256 28.08 12.69 -53.36
C ALA A 256 29.55 12.69 -52.91
N THR A 257 29.80 12.53 -51.61
CA THR A 257 31.15 12.45 -51.02
C THR A 257 31.89 11.20 -51.47
N PHE A 258 31.21 10.04 -51.56
CA PHE A 258 31.83 8.81 -52.05
C PHE A 258 32.29 8.95 -53.51
N VAL A 259 31.42 9.45 -54.39
CA VAL A 259 31.77 9.67 -55.79
C VAL A 259 32.86 10.73 -55.91
N SER A 260 32.81 11.82 -55.14
CA SER A 260 33.90 12.81 -55.08
C SER A 260 35.24 12.18 -54.69
N GLY A 261 35.25 11.29 -53.69
CA GLY A 261 36.45 10.55 -53.28
C GLY A 261 36.99 9.61 -54.37
N VAL A 262 36.12 8.90 -55.09
CA VAL A 262 36.51 8.01 -56.21
C VAL A 262 37.07 8.80 -57.40
N PHE A 263 36.52 9.97 -57.71
CA PHE A 263 37.06 10.83 -58.76
C PHE A 263 38.37 11.51 -58.31
N ASN A 264 38.54 11.80 -57.02
CA ASN A 264 39.75 12.38 -56.46
C ASN A 264 40.90 11.36 -56.29
N SER A 265 40.61 10.07 -56.14
CA SER A 265 41.62 9.02 -55.98
C SER A 265 42.43 8.71 -57.24
N GLY A 266 42.15 9.39 -58.36
CA GLY A 266 42.94 9.30 -59.59
C GLY A 266 42.66 8.06 -60.43
N ILE A 267 41.66 7.24 -60.10
CA ILE A 267 41.28 6.04 -60.87
C ILE A 267 40.83 6.39 -62.31
N LEU A 268 40.43 7.64 -62.56
CA LEU A 268 39.95 8.15 -63.86
C LEU A 268 40.92 9.13 -64.53
N THR A 269 42.24 9.05 -64.29
CA THR A 269 43.22 9.84 -65.06
C THR A 269 43.31 9.32 -66.49
N SER A 270 42.82 10.10 -67.46
CA SER A 270 43.15 9.90 -68.88
C SER A 270 44.62 10.22 -69.12
N GLU A 271 45.31 9.35 -69.84
CA GLU A 271 46.61 9.65 -70.45
C GLU A 271 46.49 10.93 -71.31
N LYS A 272 47.51 11.78 -71.19
CA LYS A 272 47.60 13.15 -71.71
C LYS A 272 47.16 13.30 -73.18
N TYR A 273 46.45 14.38 -73.49
CA TYR A 273 46.73 15.18 -74.70
C TYR A 273 46.66 16.68 -74.37
N GLU A 274 47.58 17.41 -74.98
CA GLU A 274 47.91 18.81 -74.71
C GLU A 274 46.75 19.79 -74.95
N GLY A 275 46.75 20.86 -74.16
CA GLY A 275 46.03 22.09 -74.46
C GLY A 275 44.63 22.15 -73.86
N TYR A 276 44.47 23.04 -72.89
CA TYR A 276 43.21 23.44 -72.24
C TYR A 276 42.72 22.53 -71.12
N VAL A 277 43.25 22.76 -69.91
CA VAL A 277 42.80 22.15 -68.65
C VAL A 277 41.47 22.80 -68.22
N ARG A 278 40.39 22.53 -68.97
CA ARG A 278 39.03 22.67 -68.46
C ARG A 278 38.59 21.27 -68.06
N SER A 279 38.72 20.94 -66.77
CA SER A 279 38.45 19.62 -66.20
C SER A 279 37.20 18.96 -66.83
N PRO A 280 37.36 17.99 -67.76
CA PRO A 280 36.23 17.37 -68.48
C PRO A 280 35.43 16.41 -67.59
N LEU A 281 35.82 16.28 -66.32
CA LEU A 281 35.25 15.36 -65.34
C LEU A 281 33.96 15.89 -64.65
N PHE A 282 33.57 17.15 -64.90
CA PHE A 282 32.36 17.73 -64.30
C PHE A 282 31.08 17.02 -64.75
N TRP A 283 30.95 16.77 -66.06
CA TRP A 283 29.78 16.06 -66.61
C TRP A 283 29.68 14.60 -66.15
N PRO A 284 30.72 13.75 -66.23
CA PRO A 284 30.62 12.36 -65.77
C PRO A 284 30.40 12.24 -64.24
N TYR A 285 30.88 13.21 -63.45
CA TYR A 285 30.54 13.30 -62.03
C TYR A 285 29.03 13.45 -61.81
N ILE A 286 28.38 14.40 -62.50
CA ILE A 286 26.93 14.61 -62.41
C ILE A 286 26.14 13.38 -62.86
N TRP A 287 26.54 12.74 -63.97
CA TRP A 287 25.92 11.51 -64.47
C TRP A 287 26.03 10.32 -63.51
N THR A 288 27.02 10.32 -62.61
CA THR A 288 27.25 9.21 -61.66
C THR A 288 26.57 9.47 -60.31
N VAL A 289 26.61 10.69 -59.80
CA VAL A 289 26.04 11.05 -58.48
C VAL A 289 24.52 10.96 -58.48
N ILE A 290 23.85 11.49 -59.51
CA ILE A 290 22.38 11.52 -59.59
C ILE A 290 21.77 10.10 -59.47
N PRO A 291 22.16 9.10 -60.28
CA PRO A 291 21.57 7.77 -60.18
C PRO A 291 21.90 7.08 -58.84
N PHE A 292 23.08 7.33 -58.27
CA PHE A 292 23.44 6.78 -56.96
C PHE A 292 22.56 7.36 -55.85
N THR A 293 22.31 8.67 -55.85
CA THR A 293 21.41 9.31 -54.90
C THR A 293 19.97 8.82 -55.07
N VAL A 294 19.51 8.65 -56.32
CA VAL A 294 18.19 8.06 -56.62
C VAL A 294 18.11 6.61 -56.13
N PHE A 295 19.17 5.82 -56.29
CA PHE A 295 19.23 4.44 -55.82
C PHE A 295 19.12 4.35 -54.30
N VAL A 296 19.86 5.19 -53.55
CA VAL A 296 19.78 5.23 -52.08
C VAL A 296 18.40 5.67 -51.60
N LEU A 297 17.79 6.68 -52.24
CA LEU A 297 16.45 7.15 -51.90
C LEU A 297 15.37 6.10 -52.20
N THR A 298 15.46 5.40 -53.34
CA THR A 298 14.52 4.33 -53.72
C THR A 298 14.62 3.13 -52.78
N LEU A 299 15.82 2.75 -52.35
CA LEU A 299 16.02 1.71 -51.34
C LEU A 299 15.40 2.08 -49.99
N TRP A 300 15.54 3.33 -49.56
CA TRP A 300 14.91 3.80 -48.32
C TRP A 300 13.38 3.80 -48.41
N LEU A 301 12.82 4.31 -49.52
CA LEU A 301 11.38 4.35 -49.72
C LEU A 301 10.77 2.95 -49.80
N THR A 302 11.45 1.99 -50.43
CA THR A 302 10.99 0.60 -50.50
C THR A 302 11.04 -0.07 -49.12
N ARG A 303 12.11 0.12 -48.33
CA ARG A 303 12.16 -0.34 -46.93
C ARG A 303 11.04 0.26 -46.06
N LYS A 304 10.85 1.58 -46.12
CA LYS A 304 9.80 2.27 -45.35
C LYS A 304 8.39 1.85 -45.79
N ARG A 305 8.18 1.46 -47.05
CA ARG A 305 6.90 0.90 -47.53
C ARG A 305 6.71 -0.54 -47.06
N LEU A 306 7.77 -1.35 -47.10
CA LEU A 306 7.75 -2.75 -46.65
C LEU A 306 7.46 -2.85 -45.15
N GLU A 307 8.09 -2.01 -44.33
CA GLU A 307 7.84 -1.94 -42.88
C GLU A 307 6.37 -1.62 -42.57
N ARG A 308 5.78 -0.63 -43.26
CA ARG A 308 4.34 -0.30 -43.10
C ARG A 308 3.41 -1.44 -43.54
N ALA A 309 3.77 -2.17 -44.60
CA ALA A 309 2.99 -3.32 -45.06
C ALA A 309 3.07 -4.49 -44.07
N LEU A 310 4.25 -4.75 -43.51
CA LEU A 310 4.48 -5.76 -42.47
C LEU A 310 3.72 -5.46 -41.18
N GLU A 311 3.67 -4.18 -40.75
CA GLU A 311 2.89 -3.73 -39.61
C GLU A 311 1.37 -3.94 -39.83
N TRP A 312 0.87 -3.61 -41.02
CA TRP A 312 -0.54 -3.83 -41.37
C TRP A 312 -0.93 -5.32 -41.37
N VAL A 313 -0.04 -6.20 -41.82
CA VAL A 313 -0.24 -7.65 -41.79
C VAL A 313 -0.19 -8.18 -40.35
N HIS A 314 0.78 -7.77 -39.54
CA HIS A 314 0.87 -8.16 -38.13
C HIS A 314 -0.33 -7.66 -37.29
N GLY A 315 -0.84 -6.46 -37.59
CA GLY A 315 -2.03 -5.90 -36.95
C GLY A 315 -3.29 -6.73 -37.22
N ARG A 316 -3.44 -7.32 -38.42
CA ARG A 316 -4.54 -8.24 -38.72
C ARG A 316 -4.41 -9.58 -37.99
N CYS A 317 -3.19 -10.08 -37.75
CA CYS A 317 -3.00 -11.35 -37.06
C CYS A 317 -3.28 -11.27 -35.54
N LYS A 318 -3.02 -10.12 -34.88
CA LYS A 318 -3.36 -9.93 -33.45
C LYS A 318 -4.86 -9.77 -33.16
N GLY A 319 -5.68 -9.50 -34.18
CA GLY A 319 -7.14 -9.42 -34.06
C GLY A 319 -7.85 -10.78 -33.91
N VAL A 320 -7.12 -11.88 -34.02
CA VAL A 320 -7.66 -13.26 -33.86
C VAL A 320 -7.11 -13.85 -32.57
N SER A 321 -7.60 -13.36 -31.43
CA SER A 321 -7.50 -14.12 -30.18
C SER A 321 -8.65 -15.14 -30.16
N PRO A 322 -8.41 -16.43 -29.87
CA PRO A 322 -9.46 -17.45 -29.90
C PRO A 322 -10.51 -17.16 -28.83
N ARG A 323 -11.77 -16.98 -29.25
CA ARG A 323 -12.93 -17.07 -28.35
C ARG A 323 -12.90 -18.44 -27.67
N ASN A 324 -12.67 -18.45 -26.37
CA ASN A 324 -12.72 -19.64 -25.54
C ASN A 324 -14.20 -20.09 -25.42
N PRO A 325 -14.60 -21.30 -25.86
CA PRO A 325 -15.95 -21.80 -25.68
C PRO A 325 -16.00 -22.68 -24.44
N THR A 326 -16.26 -22.09 -23.27
CA THR A 326 -16.65 -22.88 -22.09
C THR A 326 -17.77 -22.17 -21.34
N ARG A 327 -19.01 -22.58 -21.65
CA ARG A 327 -20.01 -22.91 -20.63
C ARG A 327 -21.22 -23.56 -21.30
N GLY A 328 -21.26 -24.89 -21.22
CA GLY A 328 -22.50 -25.64 -21.32
C GLY A 328 -23.40 -25.24 -20.14
N GLY A 329 -24.57 -24.70 -20.46
CA GLY A 329 -25.67 -24.50 -19.55
C GLY A 329 -26.82 -25.37 -20.03
N THR A 330 -26.97 -26.52 -19.38
CA THR A 330 -28.00 -27.52 -19.62
C THR A 330 -29.38 -26.91 -19.43
N ARG A 331 -30.21 -27.02 -20.47
CA ARG A 331 -31.63 -26.70 -20.46
C ARG A 331 -32.35 -27.86 -19.76
N SER A 332 -32.87 -27.63 -18.56
CA SER A 332 -33.82 -28.55 -17.92
C SER A 332 -35.11 -27.79 -17.62
N SER A 333 -36.18 -28.39 -18.11
CA SER A 333 -37.58 -28.03 -18.02
C SER A 333 -38.15 -28.23 -16.61
N SER A 334 -38.86 -27.23 -16.09
CA SER A 334 -39.90 -27.44 -15.08
C SER A 334 -41.16 -26.68 -15.48
N GLN A 335 -42.01 -27.43 -16.19
CA GLN A 335 -43.44 -27.62 -15.95
C GLN A 335 -44.15 -26.61 -15.04
N LYS A 336 -45.12 -25.91 -15.65
CA LYS A 336 -46.25 -25.28 -14.96
C LYS A 336 -47.11 -26.38 -14.34
N GLU A 337 -47.37 -26.29 -13.03
CA GLU A 337 -48.55 -26.88 -12.43
C GLU A 337 -49.35 -25.78 -11.71
N GLU A 338 -50.60 -25.74 -12.13
CA GLU A 338 -51.73 -24.97 -11.66
C GLU A 338 -52.32 -25.70 -10.44
N VAL A 339 -52.42 -25.03 -9.29
CA VAL A 339 -53.30 -25.48 -8.19
C VAL A 339 -53.98 -24.27 -7.54
N THR A 340 -55.27 -24.20 -7.82
CA THR A 340 -56.40 -23.59 -7.11
C THR A 340 -56.42 -23.76 -5.59
N GLY A 341 -56.96 -22.75 -4.87
CA GLY A 341 -57.70 -22.79 -3.59
C GLY A 341 -57.10 -23.56 -2.40
N ASP A 342 -57.32 -23.22 -1.13
CA ASP A 342 -58.39 -22.49 -0.47
C ASP A 342 -57.89 -22.13 0.94
N LYS A 343 -58.59 -21.18 1.55
CA LYS A 343 -58.53 -20.78 2.96
C LYS A 343 -58.93 -21.94 3.90
N PRO A 344 -58.72 -21.88 5.24
CA PRO A 344 -59.08 -20.78 6.16
C PRO A 344 -57.93 -19.95 6.72
#